data_AF-A0AAV4QV64-F1
#
_entry.id   AF-A0AAV4QV64-F1
#
_cell.length_a   1.000
_cell.length_b   1.000
_cell.length_c   1.000
_cell.angle_alpha   90.00
_cell.angle_beta   90.00
_cell.angle_gamma   90.00
#
_symmetry.space_group_name_H-M   'P 1'
#
loop_
_entity.id
_entity.type
_entity.pdbx_description
1 polymer ?
#
loop_
_entity_poly.entity_id
_entity_poly.type
_entity_poly.pdbx_seq_one_letter_code
_entity_poly.pdbx_strand_id
1 'polypeptide(L)'
;MYSFIHQSSLWLLNPGRVHFRIPRPPCSKRNASGEIYNWWTDKTKQIFKNKTDCFVKQYNDYGLDGKRTLAENIADNGGLHQAYAAFSSWKNKQISPIKLPGLEEFSLDQLFFITYGSIWCIKYAPGVVDYIIKESEHAPSPYRLKLTTLNLKAFSDSFNCQTNVLSSENHCSIW
;
A
#
# COMPACT_ATOMS: atom_id res chain seq x y z
N MET A 1 23.98 -2.60 33.24
CA MET A 1 22.63 -3.13 33.57
C MET A 1 21.58 -2.02 33.60
N TYR A 2 21.61 -1.13 32.60
CA TYR A 2 20.64 -0.03 32.37
C TYR A 2 20.80 0.34 30.90
N SER A 3 20.08 -0.34 30.00
CA SER A 3 19.92 0.03 28.56
C SER A 3 19.10 -0.98 27.76
N PHE A 4 18.77 -2.15 28.33
CA PHE A 4 18.05 -3.21 27.60
C PHE A 4 16.51 -3.18 27.71
N ILE A 5 15.93 -2.23 28.45
CA ILE A 5 14.47 -2.22 28.72
C ILE A 5 13.70 -1.20 27.85
N HIS A 6 14.37 -0.32 27.10
CA HIS A 6 13.68 0.73 26.32
C HIS A 6 13.45 0.45 24.83
N GLN A 7 13.88 -0.69 24.28
CA GLN A 7 13.69 -0.99 22.85
C GLN A 7 12.51 -1.91 22.53
N SER A 8 11.84 -2.48 23.54
CA SER A 8 10.73 -3.42 23.34
C SER A 8 9.41 -2.72 22.96
N SER A 9 9.29 -1.41 23.21
CA SER A 9 8.04 -0.65 23.03
C SER A 9 7.88 -0.04 21.63
N LEU A 10 8.96 0.10 20.85
CA LEU A 10 8.92 0.73 19.53
C LEU A 10 8.45 -0.22 18.42
N TRP A 11 8.55 -1.54 18.60
CA TRP A 11 8.08 -2.51 17.61
C TRP A 11 6.54 -2.58 17.53
N LEU A 12 5.84 -2.29 18.63
CA LEU A 12 4.38 -2.29 18.69
C LEU A 12 3.73 -1.08 18.01
N LEU A 13 4.46 0.04 17.88
CA LEU A 13 3.96 1.30 17.34
C LEU A 13 4.32 1.55 15.86
N ASN A 14 5.01 0.62 15.19
CA ASN A 14 5.46 0.83 13.82
C ASN A 14 5.49 -0.40 12.90
N PRO A 15 4.49 -1.31 12.91
CA PRO A 15 4.41 -2.37 11.90
C PRO A 15 4.22 -1.80 10.47
N GLY A 16 3.70 -0.57 10.34
CA GLY A 16 3.55 0.14 9.06
C GLY A 16 4.78 0.91 8.56
N ARG A 17 5.84 1.01 9.38
CA ARG A 17 7.10 1.69 9.03
C ARG A 17 8.22 0.69 8.75
N VAL A 18 7.87 -0.45 8.17
CA VAL A 18 8.81 -1.16 7.31
C VAL A 18 8.79 -0.40 5.98
N HIS A 19 9.91 0.24 5.65
CA HIS A 19 10.07 0.94 4.38
C HIS A 19 10.12 -0.11 3.25
N PHE A 20 8.95 -0.55 2.79
CA PHE A 20 8.83 -1.49 1.68
C PHE A 20 9.16 -0.76 0.38
N ARG A 21 10.44 -0.65 0.04
CA ARG A 21 10.85 -0.33 -1.33
C ARG A 21 10.59 -1.55 -2.20
N ILE A 22 9.42 -1.59 -2.83
CA ILE A 22 9.16 -2.56 -3.90
C ILE A 22 9.88 -2.10 -5.18
N PRO A 23 10.41 -3.03 -6.00
CA PRO A 23 11.28 -2.67 -7.11
C PRO A 23 10.52 -1.92 -8.22
N ARG A 24 11.03 -0.74 -8.63
CA ARG A 24 10.46 0.10 -9.70
C ARG A 24 10.50 -0.60 -11.06
N PRO A 25 9.50 -0.50 -11.96
CA PRO A 25 9.66 -0.88 -13.36
C PRO A 25 10.80 -0.05 -13.96
N PRO A 26 11.91 -0.66 -14.40
CA PRO A 26 11.94 -1.86 -15.22
C PRO A 26 12.33 -3.16 -14.49
N CYS A 27 12.16 -3.25 -13.17
CA CYS A 27 12.53 -4.45 -12.41
C CYS A 27 11.84 -5.74 -12.88
N SER A 28 10.61 -5.69 -13.40
CA SER A 28 9.98 -6.88 -14.02
C SER A 28 10.69 -7.38 -15.27
N LYS A 29 11.53 -6.56 -15.90
CA LYS A 29 12.36 -6.92 -17.06
C LYS A 29 13.78 -7.31 -16.67
N ARG A 30 14.12 -7.30 -15.37
CA ARG A 30 15.45 -7.67 -14.87
C ARG A 30 15.40 -9.05 -14.23
N ASN A 31 16.40 -9.88 -14.50
CA ASN A 31 16.57 -11.17 -13.82
C ASN A 31 17.13 -10.96 -12.39
N ALA A 32 17.34 -12.04 -11.64
CA ALA A 32 17.89 -11.98 -10.27
C ALA A 32 19.28 -11.32 -10.18
N SER A 33 20.06 -11.33 -11.26
CA SER A 33 21.37 -10.67 -11.38
C SER A 33 21.27 -9.19 -11.74
N GLY A 34 20.06 -8.68 -12.01
CA GLY A 34 19.81 -7.29 -12.40
C GLY A 34 19.92 -7.02 -13.90
N GLU A 35 20.19 -8.03 -14.73
CA GLU A 35 20.34 -7.89 -16.17
C GLU A 35 18.98 -7.81 -16.86
N ILE A 36 18.87 -6.99 -17.91
CA ILE A 36 17.64 -6.94 -18.72
C ILE A 36 17.53 -8.23 -19.51
N TYR A 37 16.57 -9.07 -19.13
CA TYR A 37 16.36 -10.38 -19.72
C TYR A 37 14.86 -10.68 -19.69
N ASN A 38 14.32 -11.19 -20.80
CA ASN A 38 12.93 -11.59 -20.82
C ASN A 38 12.76 -12.99 -20.20
N TRP A 39 12.54 -13.04 -18.89
CA TRP A 39 12.30 -14.28 -18.14
C TRP A 39 10.80 -14.63 -18.02
N TRP A 40 9.90 -13.84 -18.60
CA TRP A 40 8.46 -14.12 -18.62
C TRP A 40 8.02 -14.75 -19.93
N THR A 41 7.14 -15.75 -19.81
CA THR A 41 6.35 -16.24 -20.94
C THR A 41 5.41 -15.15 -21.44
N ASP A 42 5.02 -15.22 -22.72
CA ASP A 42 4.10 -14.22 -23.29
C ASP A 42 2.73 -14.21 -22.59
N LYS A 43 2.27 -15.38 -22.13
CA LYS A 43 1.07 -15.51 -21.28
C LYS A 43 1.20 -14.72 -19.99
N THR A 44 2.34 -14.83 -19.28
CA THR A 44 2.59 -14.07 -18.05
C THR A 44 2.62 -12.56 -18.31
N LYS A 45 3.25 -12.13 -19.40
CA LYS A 45 3.26 -10.70 -19.80
C LYS A 45 1.85 -10.18 -20.04
N GLN A 46 1.00 -10.95 -20.72
CA GLN A 46 -0.38 -10.55 -21.02
C GLN A 46 -1.21 -10.43 -19.74
N ILE A 47 -1.11 -11.40 -18.82
CA ILE A 47 -1.80 -11.37 -17.53
C ILE A 47 -1.32 -10.17 -16.69
N PHE A 48 -0.01 -9.94 -16.64
CA PHE A 48 0.56 -8.80 -15.93
C PHE A 48 0.03 -7.49 -16.52
N LYS A 49 0.06 -7.34 -17.85
CA LYS A 49 -0.47 -6.17 -18.55
C LYS A 49 -1.95 -5.92 -18.21
N ASN A 50 -2.79 -6.95 -18.27
CA ASN A 50 -4.21 -6.83 -17.94
C ASN A 50 -4.42 -6.38 -16.48
N LYS A 51 -3.65 -6.93 -15.54
CA LYS A 51 -3.68 -6.50 -14.13
C LYS A 51 -3.18 -5.06 -13.96
N THR A 52 -2.13 -4.64 -14.67
CA THR A 52 -1.63 -3.25 -14.60
C THR A 52 -2.58 -2.25 -15.25
N ASP A 53 -3.27 -2.64 -16.32
CA ASP A 53 -4.26 -1.79 -17.00
C ASP A 53 -5.42 -1.41 -16.05
N CYS A 54 -5.76 -2.27 -15.08
CA CYS A 54 -6.68 -1.93 -13.99
C CYS A 54 -6.21 -0.70 -13.20
N PHE A 55 -4.95 -0.65 -12.77
CA PHE A 55 -4.39 0.47 -12.02
C PHE A 55 -4.34 1.74 -12.86
N VAL A 56 -3.96 1.64 -14.14
CA VAL A 56 -3.98 2.78 -15.05
C VAL A 56 -5.38 3.38 -15.11
N LYS A 57 -6.41 2.54 -15.32
CA LYS A 57 -7.80 2.99 -15.35
C LYS A 57 -8.22 3.60 -14.01
N GLN A 58 -7.97 2.91 -12.90
CA GLN A 58 -8.36 3.34 -11.56
C GLN A 58 -7.82 4.73 -11.24
N TYR A 59 -6.55 5.02 -11.53
CA TYR A 59 -5.96 6.33 -11.24
C TYR A 59 -6.40 7.41 -12.24
N ASN A 60 -6.62 7.06 -13.51
CA ASN A 60 -7.19 7.97 -14.50
C ASN A 60 -8.60 8.45 -14.12
N ASP A 61 -9.43 7.58 -13.53
CA ASP A 61 -10.78 7.93 -13.06
C ASP A 61 -10.77 9.03 -11.98
N TYR A 62 -9.60 9.29 -11.35
CA TYR A 62 -9.38 10.38 -10.38
C TYR A 62 -8.65 11.60 -10.98
N GLY A 63 -8.52 11.69 -12.31
CA GLY A 63 -7.85 12.80 -12.98
C GLY A 63 -6.32 12.80 -12.84
N LEU A 64 -5.74 11.65 -12.48
CA LEU A 64 -4.29 11.46 -12.41
C LEU A 64 -3.77 10.76 -13.67
N ASP A 65 -2.50 10.93 -14.00
CA ASP A 65 -1.87 10.11 -15.05
C ASP A 65 -1.51 8.73 -14.48
N GLY A 66 -2.45 7.78 -14.61
CA GLY A 66 -2.32 6.42 -14.13
C GLY A 66 -1.21 5.63 -14.84
N LYS A 67 -0.79 6.04 -16.05
CA LYS A 67 0.32 5.42 -16.76
C LYS A 67 1.67 5.91 -16.23
N ARG A 68 1.80 7.22 -15.97
CA ARG A 68 3.00 7.82 -15.35
C ARG A 68 3.21 7.28 -13.94
N THR A 69 2.15 7.20 -13.14
CA THR A 69 2.22 6.80 -11.73
C THR A 69 2.18 5.28 -11.51
N LEU A 70 1.99 4.49 -12.58
CA LEU A 70 1.74 3.05 -12.52
C LEU A 70 2.74 2.29 -11.66
N ALA A 71 4.02 2.60 -11.82
CA ALA A 71 5.13 1.98 -11.08
C ALA A 71 4.93 2.06 -9.57
N GLU A 72 4.71 3.27 -9.08
CA GLU A 72 4.60 3.57 -7.66
C GLU A 72 3.25 3.12 -7.11
N ASN A 73 2.18 3.20 -7.91
CA ASN A 73 0.86 2.68 -7.55
C ASN A 73 0.91 1.16 -7.31
N ILE A 74 1.62 0.42 -8.18
CA ILE A 74 1.84 -1.03 -8.00
C ILE A 74 2.67 -1.30 -6.74
N ALA A 75 3.72 -0.51 -6.51
CA ALA A 75 4.57 -0.64 -5.33
C ALA A 75 3.77 -0.41 -4.03
N ASP A 76 2.96 0.65 -3.96
CA ASP A 76 2.14 0.92 -2.77
C ASP A 76 1.18 -0.22 -2.47
N ASN A 77 0.49 -0.72 -3.51
CA ASN A 77 -0.51 -1.79 -3.36
C ASN A 77 0.15 -3.11 -2.96
N GLY A 78 1.23 -3.49 -3.64
CA GLY A 78 2.02 -4.66 -3.24
C GLY A 78 2.55 -4.53 -1.80
N GLY A 79 3.01 -3.34 -1.41
CA GLY A 79 3.60 -3.09 -0.10
C GLY A 79 2.57 -3.22 1.00
N LEU A 80 1.41 -2.59 0.83
CA LEU A 80 0.30 -2.69 1.79
C LEU A 80 -0.21 -4.13 1.91
N HIS A 81 -0.38 -4.85 0.79
CA HIS A 81 -0.86 -6.24 0.80
C HIS A 81 0.09 -7.17 1.57
N GLN A 82 1.40 -7.08 1.29
CA GLN A 82 2.40 -7.91 1.98
C GLN A 82 2.56 -7.51 3.45
N ALA A 83 2.54 -6.23 3.76
CA ALA A 83 2.58 -5.73 5.14
C ALA A 83 1.39 -6.24 5.96
N TYR A 84 0.19 -6.17 5.40
CA TYR A 84 -1.02 -6.63 6.07
C TYR A 84 -1.04 -8.16 6.23
N ALA A 85 -0.54 -8.92 5.24
CA ALA A 85 -0.41 -10.37 5.34
C ALA A 85 0.57 -10.77 6.47
N ALA A 86 1.73 -10.11 6.56
CA ALA A 86 2.70 -10.33 7.63
C ALA A 86 2.12 -9.95 9.00
N PHE A 87 1.46 -8.79 9.09
CA PHE A 87 0.76 -8.34 10.29
C PHE A 87 -0.33 -9.33 10.72
N SER A 88 -1.16 -9.82 9.79
CA SER A 88 -2.21 -10.80 10.08
C SER A 88 -1.63 -12.11 10.61
N SER A 89 -0.52 -12.60 10.03
CA SER A 89 0.20 -13.78 10.50
C SER A 89 0.76 -13.58 11.92
N TRP A 90 1.32 -12.41 12.20
CA TRP A 90 1.80 -12.05 13.54
C TRP A 90 0.64 -11.93 14.54
N LYS A 91 -0.46 -11.26 14.16
CA LYS A 91 -1.65 -11.04 14.98
C LYS A 91 -2.28 -12.35 15.41
N ASN A 92 -2.39 -13.33 14.49
CA ASN A 92 -2.96 -14.65 14.76
C ASN A 92 -2.12 -15.50 15.72
N LYS A 93 -0.86 -15.14 15.98
CA LYS A 93 0.01 -15.81 16.96
C LYS A 93 -0.04 -15.17 18.35
N GLN A 94 -0.75 -14.05 18.52
CA GLN A 94 -0.84 -13.37 19.81
C GLN A 94 -1.83 -14.09 20.72
N ILE A 95 -1.40 -14.40 21.95
CA ILE A 95 -2.17 -15.16 22.95
C ILE A 95 -3.07 -14.25 23.78
N SER A 96 -2.79 -12.95 23.81
CA SER A 96 -3.52 -11.97 24.60
C SER A 96 -3.95 -10.77 23.75
N PRO A 97 -5.12 -10.18 24.03
CA PRO A 97 -5.58 -8.99 23.33
C PRO A 97 -4.62 -7.83 23.61
N ILE A 98 -4.01 -7.31 22.57
CA ILE A 98 -3.19 -6.09 22.63
C ILE A 98 -4.13 -4.90 22.44
N LYS A 99 -4.12 -3.98 23.41
CA LYS A 99 -4.81 -2.69 23.33
C LYS A 99 -3.80 -1.57 23.55
N LEU A 100 -3.97 -0.47 22.82
CA LEU A 100 -3.17 0.73 23.02
C LEU A 100 -3.91 1.68 23.96
N PRO A 101 -3.26 2.22 25.01
CA PRO A 101 -3.88 3.19 25.90
C PRO A 101 -4.41 4.42 25.13
N GLY A 102 -5.67 4.77 25.34
CA GLY A 102 -6.35 5.89 24.66
C GLY A 102 -6.82 5.61 23.23
N LEU A 103 -6.74 4.36 22.78
CA LEU A 103 -7.23 3.87 21.48
C LEU A 103 -7.89 2.49 21.62
N GLU A 104 -8.42 2.17 22.80
CA GLU A 104 -8.97 0.86 23.14
C GLU A 104 -10.25 0.51 22.36
N GLU A 105 -10.89 1.51 21.74
CA GLU A 105 -12.04 1.37 20.85
C GLU A 105 -11.68 0.81 19.48
N PHE A 106 -10.42 0.88 19.06
CA PHE A 106 -9.98 0.40 17.76
C PHE A 106 -9.49 -1.04 17.83
N SER A 107 -9.88 -1.84 16.84
CA SER A 107 -9.31 -3.18 16.65
C SER A 107 -7.85 -3.08 16.19
N LEU A 108 -7.07 -4.15 16.36
CA LEU A 108 -5.70 -4.20 15.84
C LEU A 108 -5.64 -3.97 14.32
N ASP A 109 -6.64 -4.44 13.56
CA ASP A 109 -6.71 -4.20 12.12
C ASP A 109 -6.98 -2.73 11.80
N GLN A 110 -7.90 -2.09 12.52
CA GLN A 110 -8.14 -0.65 12.40
C GLN A 110 -6.88 0.15 12.76
N LEU A 111 -6.17 -0.22 13.84
CA LEU A 111 -4.92 0.41 14.25
C LEU A 111 -3.81 0.25 13.20
N PHE A 112 -3.73 -0.90 12.53
CA PHE A 112 -2.80 -1.10 11.41
C PHE A 112 -3.08 -0.07 10.31
N PHE A 113 -4.33 0.08 9.90
CA PHE A 113 -4.71 1.01 8.83
C PHE A 113 -4.63 2.48 9.25
N ILE A 114 -4.90 2.82 10.51
CA ILE A 114 -4.69 4.17 11.06
C ILE A 114 -3.19 4.51 11.03
N THR A 115 -2.34 3.56 11.44
CA THR A 115 -0.88 3.71 11.38
C THR A 115 -0.42 3.90 9.93
N TYR A 116 -0.94 3.09 9.00
CA TYR A 116 -0.68 3.25 7.57
C TYR A 116 -1.22 4.58 7.02
N GLY A 117 -2.37 5.08 7.49
CA GLY A 117 -2.86 6.41 7.12
C GLY A 117 -1.92 7.52 7.56
N SER A 118 -1.36 7.41 8.77
CA SER A 118 -0.48 8.43 9.35
C SER A 118 0.79 8.69 8.54
N ILE A 119 1.33 7.69 7.82
CA ILE A 119 2.54 7.86 7.00
C ILE A 119 2.30 8.74 5.76
N TRP A 120 1.05 8.90 5.34
CA TRP A 120 0.66 9.69 4.17
C TRP A 120 0.18 11.11 4.54
N CYS A 121 0.12 11.44 5.84
CA CYS A 121 -0.25 12.77 6.30
C CYS A 121 0.75 13.82 5.80
N ILE A 122 0.29 14.71 4.92
CA ILE A 122 1.10 15.79 4.35
C ILE A 122 0.24 17.02 4.10
N LYS A 123 0.86 18.20 4.16
CA LYS A 123 0.29 19.46 3.71
C LYS A 123 1.13 19.99 2.55
N TYR A 124 0.47 20.29 1.43
CA TYR A 124 1.13 20.86 0.26
C TYR A 124 1.13 22.38 0.31
N ALA A 125 2.22 22.99 -0.15
CA ALA A 125 2.24 24.41 -0.46
C ALA A 125 1.42 24.69 -1.74
N PRO A 126 0.91 25.91 -1.93
CA PRO A 126 0.20 26.30 -3.16
C PRO A 126 1.01 25.95 -4.41
N GLY A 127 0.35 25.41 -5.44
CA GLY A 127 0.98 25.02 -6.72
C GLY A 127 1.79 23.71 -6.70
N VAL A 128 2.19 23.18 -5.53
CA VAL A 128 2.94 21.92 -5.44
C VAL A 128 2.09 20.73 -5.89
N VAL A 129 0.79 20.72 -5.58
CA VAL A 129 -0.12 19.64 -6.01
C VAL A 129 -0.22 19.60 -7.53
N ASP A 130 -0.33 20.75 -8.19
CA ASP A 130 -0.41 20.82 -9.66
C ASP A 130 0.87 20.32 -10.31
N TYR A 131 2.02 20.67 -9.74
CA TYR A 131 3.31 20.13 -10.17
C TYR A 131 3.35 18.60 -10.01
N ILE A 132 2.93 18.07 -8.85
CA ILE A 132 2.93 16.62 -8.60
C ILE A 132 2.05 15.90 -9.62
N ILE A 133 0.82 16.40 -9.87
CA ILE A 133 -0.11 15.80 -10.83
C ILE A 133 0.49 15.79 -12.25
N LYS A 134 1.20 16.86 -12.64
CA LYS A 134 1.75 17.02 -13.99
C LYS A 134 3.08 16.30 -14.22
N GLU A 135 3.96 16.25 -13.22
CA GLU A 135 5.37 15.89 -13.42
C GLU A 135 5.84 14.69 -12.58
N SER A 136 5.15 14.35 -11.48
CA SER A 136 5.64 13.31 -10.57
C SER A 136 5.31 11.89 -11.04
N GLU A 137 6.22 10.95 -10.75
CA GLU A 137 5.96 9.50 -10.82
C GLU A 137 5.10 8.99 -9.65
N HIS A 138 4.88 9.83 -8.62
CA HIS A 138 4.05 9.49 -7.48
C HIS A 138 2.73 10.25 -7.54
N ALA A 139 1.62 9.55 -7.32
CA ALA A 139 0.35 10.22 -7.06
C ALA A 139 0.43 11.09 -5.78
N PRO A 140 -0.38 12.15 -5.65
CA PRO A 140 -0.46 12.89 -4.39
C PRO A 140 -0.86 11.97 -3.24
N SER A 141 -0.29 12.19 -2.04
CA SER A 141 -0.42 11.30 -0.88
C SER A 141 -1.86 10.95 -0.50
N PRO A 142 -2.86 11.86 -0.57
CA PRO A 142 -4.25 11.48 -0.31
C PRO A 142 -4.78 10.40 -1.25
N TYR A 143 -4.37 10.41 -2.53
CA TYR A 143 -4.74 9.38 -3.50
C TYR A 143 -3.95 8.09 -3.30
N ARG A 144 -2.66 8.18 -2.92
CA ARG A 144 -1.87 6.99 -2.56
C ARG A 144 -2.50 6.24 -1.39
N LEU A 145 -2.89 6.94 -0.32
CA LEU A 145 -3.61 6.37 0.80
C LEU A 145 -4.95 5.78 0.36
N LYS A 146 -5.81 6.60 -0.25
CA LYS A 146 -7.16 6.21 -0.63
C LYS A 146 -7.13 5.00 -1.56
N LEU A 147 -6.56 5.13 -2.75
CA LEU A 147 -6.68 4.10 -3.79
C LEU A 147 -6.01 2.77 -3.38
N THR A 148 -4.91 2.84 -2.62
CA THR A 148 -4.25 1.63 -2.12
C THR A 148 -5.08 0.91 -1.07
N THR A 149 -5.73 1.62 -0.14
CA THR A 149 -6.60 0.96 0.84
C THR A 149 -7.89 0.43 0.23
N LEU A 150 -8.44 1.09 -0.80
CA LEU A 150 -9.62 0.56 -1.52
C LEU A 150 -9.34 -0.79 -2.17
N ASN A 151 -8.11 -1.05 -2.63
CA ASN A 151 -7.74 -2.31 -3.28
C ASN A 151 -7.53 -3.49 -2.31
N LEU A 152 -7.46 -3.23 -1.00
CA LEU A 152 -7.28 -4.25 0.02
C LEU A 152 -8.58 -4.46 0.79
N LYS A 153 -9.30 -5.56 0.48
CA LYS A 153 -10.59 -5.92 1.13
C LYS A 153 -10.53 -5.90 2.67
N ALA A 154 -9.39 -6.22 3.25
CA ALA A 154 -9.24 -6.17 4.70
C ALA A 154 -9.49 -4.77 5.29
N PHE A 155 -9.19 -3.69 4.54
CA PHE A 155 -9.53 -2.34 4.94
C PHE A 155 -11.04 -2.15 5.03
N SER A 156 -11.78 -2.53 3.99
CA SER A 156 -13.23 -2.40 3.96
C SER A 156 -13.90 -3.20 5.07
N ASP A 157 -13.40 -4.40 5.32
CA ASP A 157 -13.90 -5.28 6.38
C ASP A 157 -13.61 -4.70 7.77
N SER A 158 -12.44 -4.09 7.97
CA SER A 158 -12.04 -3.53 9.28
C SER A 158 -12.85 -2.29 9.68
N PHE A 159 -13.31 -1.51 8.70
CA PHE A 159 -14.09 -0.28 8.94
C PHE A 159 -15.58 -0.43 8.59
N ASN A 160 -16.04 -1.64 8.25
CA ASN A 160 -17.42 -1.90 7.80
C ASN A 160 -17.89 -0.93 6.71
N CYS A 161 -17.02 -0.69 5.72
CA CYS A 161 -17.34 0.24 4.64
C CYS A 161 -18.54 -0.27 3.81
N GLN A 162 -19.47 0.63 3.47
CA GLN A 162 -20.62 0.28 2.63
C GLN A 162 -20.17 -0.14 1.22
N THR A 163 -20.79 -1.21 0.71
CA THR A 163 -20.46 -1.87 -0.57
C THR A 163 -20.62 -0.98 -1.80
N ASN A 164 -21.42 0.08 -1.73
CA ASN A 164 -21.64 1.04 -2.82
C ASN A 164 -20.42 1.96 -3.07
N VAL A 165 -19.53 2.14 -2.10
CA VAL A 165 -18.29 2.91 -2.27
C VAL A 165 -17.15 2.02 -2.82
N LEU A 166 -17.27 0.69 -2.68
CA LEU A 166 -16.19 -0.30 -2.82
C LEU A 166 -16.63 -1.56 -3.58
N SER A 167 -17.37 -1.42 -4.68
CA SER A 167 -17.77 -2.59 -5.46
C SER A 167 -16.54 -3.40 -5.86
N SER A 168 -16.57 -4.73 -5.66
CA SER A 168 -15.46 -5.66 -5.93
C SER A 168 -14.91 -5.58 -7.35
N GLU A 169 -15.69 -5.05 -8.29
CA GLU A 169 -15.30 -4.77 -9.68
C GLU A 169 -14.25 -3.65 -9.82
N ASN A 170 -13.99 -2.88 -8.76
CA ASN A 170 -13.05 -1.76 -8.75
C ASN A 170 -11.73 -2.05 -8.00
N HIS A 171 -11.53 -3.28 -7.53
CA HIS A 171 -10.30 -3.65 -6.82
C HIS A 171 -9.22 -4.12 -7.80
N CYS A 172 -8.11 -3.39 -7.85
CA CYS A 172 -6.95 -3.78 -8.64
C CYS A 172 -5.95 -4.55 -7.76
N SER A 173 -5.53 -5.74 -8.21
CA SER A 173 -4.52 -6.53 -7.50
C SER A 173 -3.59 -7.26 -8.47
N ILE A 174 -2.29 -7.23 -8.18
CA ILE A 174 -1.27 -7.98 -8.91
C ILE A 174 -0.83 -9.22 -8.14
N TRP A 175 -0.29 -8.99 -6.94
CA TRP A 175 0.42 -9.95 -6.08
C TRP A 175 -0.46 -10.46 -4.95
#